data_AF-A0A6M6BIV3-F1
#
_entry.id   AF-A0A6M6BIV3-F1
#
_cell.length_a   1.000
_cell.length_b   1.000
_cell.length_c   1.000
_cell.angle_alpha   90.00
_cell.angle_beta   90.00
_cell.angle_gamma   90.00
#
_symmetry.space_group_name_H-M   'P 1'
#
loop_
_entity.id
_entity.type
_entity.pdbx_description
1 polymer ?
#
loop_
_entity_poly.entity_id
_entity_poly.type
_entity_poly.pdbx_seq_one_letter_code
_entity_poly.pdbx_strand_id
1 'polypeptide(L)'
;MSTSLAIASESPVRILRHDTLPVPRAAWVLWHDAQGKPLLSAQQQGNGQRYYLHTRFTQPWSELADSPELPALLLPYLWPTPSGPALTDMRVLDPAQALFQPAMARNSTAPAAGAGLATDRAPAHSYTPWLVLAAGMLFGLERWLAARRSAHSSPASV
;
A
#
# COMPACT_ATOMS: atom_id res chain seq x y z
N MET A 1 25.49 -25.36 -1.74
CA MET A 1 24.16 -25.98 -1.92
C MET A 1 23.27 -24.93 -2.57
N SER A 2 22.81 -25.18 -3.80
CA SER A 2 22.04 -24.21 -4.60
C SER A 2 20.58 -24.64 -4.62
N THR A 3 19.67 -23.69 -4.42
CA THR A 3 18.23 -23.98 -4.28
C THR A 3 17.49 -23.56 -5.54
N SER A 4 16.64 -24.46 -6.03
CA SER A 4 15.73 -24.21 -7.16
C SER A 4 14.43 -23.56 -6.66
N LEU A 5 13.71 -22.81 -7.49
CA LEU A 5 12.32 -22.43 -7.22
C LEU A 5 11.40 -23.20 -8.18
N ALA A 6 10.34 -23.83 -7.66
CA ALA A 6 9.34 -24.52 -8.48
C ALA A 6 8.39 -23.48 -9.09
N ILE A 7 8.83 -22.88 -10.18
CA ILE A 7 8.05 -22.00 -11.06
C ILE A 7 7.41 -22.91 -12.10
N ALA A 8 6.18 -22.63 -12.53
CA ALA A 8 5.55 -23.35 -13.64
C ALA A 8 6.24 -23.00 -14.98
N SER A 9 7.48 -23.45 -15.22
CA SER A 9 8.19 -23.46 -16.52
C SER A 9 9.51 -24.28 -16.47
N GLU A 10 9.94 -24.78 -17.63
CA GLU A 10 10.97 -25.82 -17.91
C GLU A 10 12.38 -25.72 -17.29
N SER A 11 12.76 -24.61 -16.64
CA SER A 11 14.06 -24.51 -15.98
C SER A 11 13.97 -23.81 -14.62
N PRO A 12 14.40 -24.47 -13.53
CA PRO A 12 14.31 -23.88 -12.20
C PRO A 12 15.27 -22.71 -12.01
N VAL A 13 14.74 -21.55 -11.63
CA VAL A 13 15.56 -20.39 -11.25
C VAL A 13 16.29 -20.68 -9.94
N ARG A 14 17.60 -20.44 -9.91
CA ARG A 14 18.43 -20.71 -8.72
C ARG A 14 18.48 -19.51 -7.80
N ILE A 15 18.10 -19.75 -6.55
CA ILE A 15 18.35 -18.85 -5.42
C ILE A 15 19.58 -19.38 -4.68
N LEU A 16 20.63 -18.57 -4.61
CA LEU A 16 21.91 -18.95 -4.03
C LEU A 16 22.05 -18.41 -2.60
N ARG A 17 21.49 -17.23 -2.33
CA ARG A 17 21.56 -16.57 -1.02
C ARG A 17 20.25 -15.87 -0.68
N HIS A 18 19.90 -15.95 0.60
CA HIS A 18 18.79 -15.23 1.19
C HIS A 18 19.33 -14.05 2.00
N ASP A 19 18.55 -12.99 2.06
CA ASP A 19 18.81 -11.92 3.03
C ASP A 19 18.55 -12.44 4.45
N THR A 20 19.19 -11.80 5.43
CA THR A 20 19.03 -12.06 6.85
C THR A 20 17.93 -11.20 7.50
N LEU A 21 17.24 -10.36 6.72
CA LEU A 21 16.16 -9.53 7.23
C LEU A 21 14.99 -10.40 7.71
N PRO A 22 14.43 -10.12 8.90
CA PRO A 22 13.27 -10.84 9.38
C PRO A 22 12.03 -10.48 8.57
N VAL A 23 11.18 -11.47 8.31
CA VAL A 23 9.85 -11.22 7.74
C VAL A 23 9.01 -10.45 8.76
N PRO A 24 8.42 -9.29 8.41
CA PRO A 24 7.55 -8.55 9.31
C PRO A 24 6.38 -9.41 9.80
N ARG A 25 6.01 -9.33 11.09
CA ARG A 25 4.92 -10.15 11.67
C ARG A 25 3.56 -9.96 10.99
N ALA A 26 3.32 -8.80 10.40
CA ALA A 26 2.09 -8.48 9.68
C ALA A 26 2.18 -8.73 8.16
N ALA A 27 3.27 -9.36 7.70
CA ALA A 27 3.46 -9.70 6.29
C ALA A 27 3.00 -11.13 5.99
N TRP A 28 2.51 -11.37 4.78
CA TRP A 28 2.22 -12.70 4.25
C TRP A 28 3.19 -13.03 3.11
N VAL A 29 3.49 -14.32 2.94
CA VAL A 29 4.45 -14.79 1.94
C VAL A 29 3.73 -15.03 0.61
N LEU A 30 4.28 -14.47 -0.46
CA LEU A 30 3.82 -14.60 -1.84
C LEU A 30 4.60 -15.68 -2.59
N TRP A 31 5.92 -15.68 -2.46
CA TRP A 31 6.80 -16.66 -3.10
C TRP A 31 7.62 -17.40 -2.05
N HIS A 32 7.75 -18.71 -2.25
CA HIS A 32 8.60 -19.58 -1.45
C HIS A 32 9.72 -20.14 -2.32
N ASP A 33 10.90 -20.36 -1.75
CA ASP A 33 11.96 -21.17 -2.39
C ASP A 33 11.62 -22.68 -2.34
N ALA A 34 12.42 -23.55 -2.96
CA ALA A 34 12.19 -25.01 -2.85
C ALA A 34 12.45 -25.61 -1.47
N GLN A 35 13.01 -24.86 -0.50
CA GLN A 35 13.03 -25.28 0.91
C GLN A 35 11.87 -24.71 1.73
N GLY A 36 10.90 -24.05 1.09
CA GLY A 36 9.75 -23.44 1.75
C GLY A 36 10.09 -22.17 2.53
N LYS A 37 11.28 -21.57 2.32
CA LYS A 37 11.63 -20.28 2.92
C LYS A 37 10.96 -19.14 2.15
N PRO A 38 10.59 -18.07 2.85
CA PRO A 38 10.00 -16.90 2.21
C PRO A 38 11.01 -16.23 1.27
N LEU A 39 10.62 -16.03 0.01
CA LEU A 39 11.40 -15.29 -0.97
C LEU A 39 10.80 -13.91 -1.24
N LEU A 40 9.47 -13.82 -1.37
CA LEU A 40 8.76 -12.56 -1.52
C LEU A 40 7.64 -12.51 -0.48
N SER A 41 7.56 -11.43 0.28
CA SER A 41 6.48 -11.19 1.24
C SER A 41 5.86 -9.82 1.06
N ALA A 42 4.58 -9.68 1.33
CA ALA A 42 3.85 -8.42 1.26
C ALA A 42 3.31 -8.02 2.63
N GLN A 43 3.33 -6.72 2.91
CA GLN A 43 2.77 -6.12 4.11
C GLN A 43 1.82 -4.99 3.73
N GLN A 44 0.63 -4.95 4.34
CA GLN A 44 -0.27 -3.80 4.20
C GLN A 44 0.35 -2.57 4.87
N GLN A 45 0.38 -1.45 4.15
CA GLN A 45 0.85 -0.17 4.65
C GLN A 45 -0.12 0.94 4.23
N GLY A 46 -1.05 1.28 5.12
CA GLY A 46 -2.12 2.23 4.83
C GLY A 46 -3.03 1.72 3.71
N ASN A 47 -3.19 2.51 2.65
CA ASN A 47 -3.96 2.14 1.45
C ASN A 47 -3.10 1.40 0.39
N GLY A 48 -1.82 1.15 0.68
CA GLY A 48 -0.89 0.50 -0.24
C GLY A 48 -0.31 -0.80 0.31
N GLN A 49 0.50 -1.47 -0.51
CA GLN A 49 1.23 -2.67 -0.13
C GLN A 49 2.72 -2.42 -0.27
N ARG A 50 3.49 -2.90 0.70
CA ARG A 50 4.94 -2.94 0.66
C ARG A 50 5.40 -4.37 0.43
N TYR A 51 6.20 -4.56 -0.61
CA TYR A 51 6.79 -5.86 -0.94
C TYR A 51 8.24 -5.93 -0.45
N TYR A 52 8.60 -7.08 0.11
CA TYR A 52 9.93 -7.39 0.61
C TYR A 52 10.45 -8.62 -0.12
N LEU A 53 11.51 -8.44 -0.89
CA LEU A 53 12.24 -9.52 -1.53
C LEU A 53 13.40 -9.94 -0.60
N HIS A 54 13.41 -11.20 -0.18
CA HIS A 54 14.41 -11.78 0.74
C HIS A 54 15.61 -12.36 -0.02
N THR A 55 15.94 -11.78 -1.17
CA THR A 55 17.15 -12.06 -1.96
C THR A 55 17.53 -10.81 -2.76
N ARG A 56 18.63 -10.87 -3.50
CA ARG A 56 19.03 -9.81 -4.45
C ARG A 56 18.94 -10.33 -5.86
N PHE A 57 18.56 -9.45 -6.79
CA PHE A 57 18.43 -9.78 -8.22
C PHE A 57 19.77 -10.09 -8.92
N THR A 58 20.90 -9.69 -8.34
CA THR A 58 22.22 -9.82 -8.97
C THR A 58 22.95 -11.08 -8.53
N GLN A 59 23.82 -11.59 -9.40
CA GLN A 59 24.85 -12.53 -8.97
C GLN A 59 25.74 -11.91 -7.87
N PRO A 60 26.22 -12.69 -6.89
CA PRO A 60 26.08 -14.15 -6.72
C PRO A 60 24.87 -14.58 -5.86
N TRP A 61 23.80 -13.77 -5.76
CA TRP A 61 22.68 -14.02 -4.83
C TRP A 61 21.52 -14.80 -5.46
N SER A 62 21.16 -14.45 -6.68
CA SER A 62 20.17 -15.18 -7.46
C SER A 62 20.45 -15.05 -8.95
N GLU A 63 19.93 -15.99 -9.72
CA GLU A 63 19.82 -15.92 -11.19
C GLU A 63 18.45 -15.34 -11.60
N LEU A 64 17.76 -14.66 -10.68
CA LEU A 64 16.39 -14.21 -10.89
C LEU A 64 16.33 -13.12 -11.96
N ALA A 65 17.30 -12.20 -12.00
CA ALA A 65 17.38 -11.18 -13.05
C ALA A 65 17.63 -11.76 -14.45
N ASP A 66 18.29 -12.92 -14.53
CA ASP A 66 18.59 -13.59 -15.80
C ASP A 66 17.39 -14.42 -16.30
N SER A 67 16.33 -14.54 -15.50
CA SER A 67 15.12 -15.27 -15.86
C SER A 67 14.21 -14.43 -16.78
N PRO A 68 13.86 -14.93 -17.98
CA PRO A 68 12.97 -14.23 -18.90
C PRO A 68 11.53 -14.13 -18.37
N GLU A 69 11.15 -14.97 -17.41
CA GLU A 69 9.80 -15.02 -16.84
C GLU A 69 9.60 -14.04 -15.69
N LEU A 70 10.68 -13.47 -15.13
CA LEU A 70 10.59 -12.53 -14.00
C LEU A 70 9.60 -11.39 -14.26
N PRO A 71 9.65 -10.67 -15.40
CA PRO A 71 8.75 -9.54 -15.63
C PRO A 71 7.28 -9.95 -15.60
N ALA A 72 6.95 -11.12 -16.18
CA ALA A 72 5.60 -11.66 -16.16
C ALA A 72 5.14 -12.02 -14.74
N LEU A 73 6.05 -12.54 -13.90
CA LEU A 73 5.77 -12.86 -12.50
C LEU A 73 5.58 -11.62 -11.62
N LEU A 74 6.28 -10.51 -11.91
CA LEU A 74 6.13 -9.26 -11.15
C LEU A 74 4.91 -8.44 -11.58
N LEU A 75 4.45 -8.61 -12.83
CA LEU A 75 3.40 -7.77 -13.41
C LEU A 75 2.12 -7.70 -12.56
N PRO A 76 1.58 -8.81 -12.00
CA PRO A 76 0.36 -8.76 -11.19
C PRO A 76 0.49 -7.92 -9.91
N TYR A 77 1.72 -7.76 -9.39
CA TYR A 77 1.99 -6.98 -8.18
C TYR A 77 2.22 -5.49 -8.49
N LEU A 78 2.76 -5.18 -9.66
CA LEU A 78 3.00 -3.80 -10.12
C LEU A 78 1.73 -3.16 -10.69
N TRP A 79 0.94 -3.95 -11.42
CA TRP A 79 -0.36 -3.58 -11.95
C TRP A 79 -1.39 -4.60 -11.48
N PRO A 80 -1.95 -4.43 -10.26
CA PRO A 80 -3.12 -5.19 -9.87
C PRO A 80 -4.24 -4.87 -10.85
N THR A 81 -4.44 -5.76 -11.82
CA THR A 81 -5.54 -5.63 -12.77
C THR A 81 -6.81 -5.71 -11.94
N PRO A 82 -7.73 -4.73 -12.04
CA PRO A 82 -8.97 -4.79 -11.29
C PRO A 82 -9.67 -6.09 -11.66
N SER A 83 -9.79 -7.00 -10.71
CA SER A 83 -10.54 -8.26 -10.85
C SER A 83 -12.04 -7.96 -10.78
N GLY A 84 -12.51 -7.19 -11.74
CA GLY A 84 -13.89 -6.78 -11.96
C GLY A 84 -14.05 -6.39 -13.44
N PRO A 85 -15.27 -6.37 -13.98
CA PRO A 85 -15.51 -5.96 -15.35
C PRO A 85 -15.26 -4.44 -15.45
N ALA A 86 -14.00 -4.05 -15.60
CA ALA A 86 -13.61 -2.65 -15.71
C ALA A 86 -12.45 -2.49 -16.69
N LEU A 87 -12.66 -3.01 -17.91
CA LEU A 87 -12.24 -2.27 -19.10
C LEU A 87 -13.39 -1.32 -19.46
N THR A 88 -13.72 -0.41 -18.55
CA THR A 88 -14.53 0.75 -18.92
C THR A 88 -13.59 1.63 -19.70
N ASP A 89 -13.74 1.61 -21.03
CA ASP A 89 -13.05 2.49 -21.95
C ASP A 89 -13.06 3.92 -21.37
N MET A 90 -11.86 4.43 -21.04
CA MET A 90 -11.68 5.72 -20.37
C MET A 90 -12.06 6.91 -21.26
N ARG A 91 -12.61 6.68 -22.46
CA ARG A 91 -12.98 7.74 -23.38
C ARG A 91 -14.33 8.39 -23.07
N VAL A 92 -15.22 7.79 -22.29
CA VAL A 92 -16.52 8.42 -22.01
C VAL A 92 -17.08 8.00 -20.65
N LEU A 93 -17.02 8.86 -19.63
CA LEU A 93 -18.06 8.88 -18.61
C LEU A 93 -18.42 10.31 -18.18
N ASP A 94 -19.73 10.53 -18.09
CA ASP A 94 -20.38 11.75 -17.64
C ASP A 94 -20.08 12.01 -16.13
N PRO A 95 -19.67 13.24 -15.75
CA PRO A 95 -19.27 13.60 -14.38
C PRO A 95 -20.33 13.35 -13.29
N ALA A 96 -21.60 13.12 -13.62
CA ALA A 96 -22.61 12.78 -12.61
C ALA A 96 -22.42 11.39 -11.96
N GLN A 97 -21.66 10.48 -12.60
CA GLN A 97 -21.58 9.07 -12.18
C GLN A 97 -20.30 8.71 -11.42
N ALA A 98 -19.32 9.61 -11.30
CA ALA A 98 -18.04 9.33 -10.65
C ALA A 98 -18.05 9.42 -9.10
N LEU A 99 -19.21 9.71 -8.48
CA LEU A 99 -19.29 10.01 -7.05
C LEU A 99 -19.46 8.79 -6.12
N PHE A 100 -19.55 7.58 -6.64
CA PHE A 100 -19.69 6.38 -5.80
C PHE A 100 -18.79 5.26 -6.27
N GLN A 101 -17.66 5.06 -5.60
CA GLN A 101 -16.99 3.76 -5.58
C GLN A 101 -16.80 3.29 -4.14
N PRO A 102 -17.52 2.22 -3.72
CA PRO A 102 -17.48 1.72 -2.35
C PRO A 102 -16.25 0.81 -2.13
N ALA A 103 -15.77 0.81 -0.88
CA ALA A 103 -14.71 -0.04 -0.39
C ALA A 103 -14.96 -1.53 -0.75
N MET A 104 -14.07 -2.12 -1.56
CA MET A 104 -14.17 -3.55 -1.88
C MET A 104 -13.40 -4.42 -0.87
N ALA A 105 -14.13 -5.42 -0.41
CA ALA A 105 -13.78 -6.38 0.62
C ALA A 105 -12.72 -7.40 0.13
N ARG A 106 -11.93 -7.87 1.11
CA ARG A 106 -10.96 -8.96 1.02
C ARG A 106 -11.62 -10.27 0.59
N ASN A 107 -11.12 -10.87 -0.49
CA ASN A 107 -11.32 -12.30 -0.77
C ASN A 107 -9.95 -12.97 -0.96
N SER A 108 -9.47 -13.66 0.08
CA SER A 108 -8.49 -14.73 -0.04
C SER A 108 -9.10 -15.99 0.55
N THR A 109 -9.21 -17.00 -0.29
CA THR A 109 -9.74 -18.35 -0.03
C THR A 109 -8.87 -19.14 0.94
N ALA A 110 -9.49 -19.67 2.00
CA ALA A 110 -9.07 -20.88 2.72
C ALA A 110 -10.32 -21.60 3.26
N PRO A 111 -10.40 -22.94 3.23
CA PRO A 111 -11.61 -23.65 3.64
C PRO A 111 -11.61 -24.04 5.13
N ALA A 112 -12.84 -24.06 5.66
CA ALA A 112 -13.36 -24.84 6.79
C ALA A 112 -13.04 -24.46 8.26
N ALA A 113 -14.16 -24.31 8.98
CA ALA A 113 -14.41 -24.57 10.41
C ALA A 113 -14.10 -23.46 11.44
N GLY A 114 -15.19 -22.87 11.94
CA GLY A 114 -15.37 -22.58 13.36
C GLY A 114 -15.10 -21.15 13.81
N ALA A 115 -16.01 -20.67 14.66
CA ALA A 115 -15.97 -19.46 15.48
C ALA A 115 -16.26 -18.13 14.76
N GLY A 116 -17.46 -17.61 14.99
CA GLY A 116 -17.74 -16.19 14.81
C GLY A 116 -16.79 -15.36 15.67
N LEU A 117 -16.21 -14.33 15.07
CA LEU A 117 -15.46 -13.32 15.76
C LEU A 117 -15.99 -11.96 15.33
N ALA A 118 -16.47 -11.24 16.34
CA ALA A 118 -16.94 -9.89 16.29
C ALA A 118 -15.94 -9.00 15.53
N THR A 119 -16.49 -8.16 14.65
CA THR A 119 -15.76 -7.08 13.98
C THR A 119 -15.34 -6.05 15.03
N ASP A 120 -14.21 -6.27 15.69
CA ASP A 120 -13.56 -5.23 16.48
C ASP A 120 -12.86 -4.27 15.52
N ARG A 121 -13.68 -3.39 14.91
CA ARG A 121 -13.22 -2.29 14.07
C ARG A 121 -12.59 -1.28 15.01
N ALA A 122 -11.26 -1.31 15.10
CA ALA A 122 -10.48 -0.32 15.84
C ALA A 122 -11.04 1.10 15.57
N PRO A 123 -11.29 1.92 16.61
CA PRO A 123 -11.90 3.23 16.42
C PRO A 123 -11.07 4.07 15.47
N ALA A 124 -11.66 4.47 14.34
CA ALA A 124 -11.08 5.46 13.47
C ALA A 124 -10.95 6.77 14.26
N HIS A 125 -9.72 7.10 14.67
CA HIS A 125 -9.47 8.34 15.40
C HIS A 125 -9.69 9.51 14.44
N SER A 126 -10.75 10.25 14.67
CA SER A 126 -11.07 11.44 13.90
C SER A 126 -10.13 12.57 14.31
N TYR A 127 -9.29 13.04 13.38
CA TYR A 127 -8.39 14.20 13.57
C TYR A 127 -9.07 15.54 13.28
N THR A 128 -10.34 15.52 12.85
CA THR A 128 -11.18 16.70 12.61
C THR A 128 -11.19 17.72 13.76
N PRO A 129 -11.29 17.36 15.06
CA PRO A 129 -11.30 18.35 16.13
C PRO A 129 -9.98 19.13 16.23
N TRP A 130 -8.84 18.49 15.96
CA TRP A 130 -7.53 19.16 15.98
C TRP A 130 -7.38 20.16 14.84
N LEU A 131 -7.92 19.85 13.65
CA LEU A 131 -7.95 20.77 12.52
C LEU A 131 -8.83 21.99 12.79
N VAL A 132 -10.01 21.79 13.40
CA VAL A 132 -10.90 22.90 13.80
C VAL A 132 -10.22 23.81 14.82
N LEU A 133 -9.51 23.24 15.80
CA LEU A 133 -8.75 24.00 16.79
C LEU A 133 -7.65 24.84 16.13
N ALA A 134 -6.86 24.24 15.23
CA ALA A 134 -5.79 24.94 14.52
C ALA A 134 -6.34 26.07 13.64
N ALA A 135 -7.43 25.83 12.91
CA ALA A 135 -8.10 26.84 12.11
C ALA A 135 -8.66 27.99 12.98
N GLY A 136 -9.26 27.68 14.13
CA GLY A 136 -9.76 28.67 15.08
C GLY A 136 -8.64 29.53 15.68
N MET A 137 -7.51 28.90 16.04
CA MET A 137 -6.34 29.61 16.55
C MET A 137 -5.74 30.55 15.50
N LEU A 138 -5.59 30.08 14.25
CA LEU A 138 -5.09 30.88 13.14
C LEU A 138 -6.02 32.08 12.88
N PHE A 139 -7.33 31.84 12.81
CA PHE A 139 -8.33 32.89 12.62
C PHE A 139 -8.31 33.93 13.76
N GLY A 140 -8.17 33.49 15.01
CA GLY A 140 -8.04 34.38 16.16
C GLY A 140 -6.79 35.24 16.09
N LEU A 141 -5.66 34.65 15.69
CA LEU A 141 -4.39 35.35 15.53
C LEU A 141 -4.48 36.40 14.41
N GLU A 142 -5.02 36.02 13.25
CA GLU A 142 -5.25 36.92 12.12
C GLU A 142 -6.15 38.10 12.52
N ARG A 143 -7.26 37.81 13.22
CA ARG A 143 -8.19 38.84 13.68
C ARG A 143 -7.52 39.79 14.68
N TRP A 144 -6.70 39.27 15.59
CA TRP A 144 -5.96 40.09 16.56
C TRP A 144 -4.91 40.98 15.86
N LEU A 145 -4.13 40.42 14.94
CA LEU A 145 -3.18 41.16 14.11
C LEU A 145 -3.87 42.26 13.30
N ALA A 146 -5.03 41.97 12.71
CA ALA A 146 -5.84 42.95 12.00
C ALA A 146 -6.33 44.06 12.94
N ALA A 147 -6.85 43.72 14.13
CA ALA A 147 -7.30 44.70 15.10
C ALA A 147 -6.15 45.60 15.61
N ARG A 148 -4.95 45.06 15.82
CA ARG A 148 -3.77 45.86 16.19
C ARG A 148 -3.36 46.83 15.09
N ARG A 149 -3.44 46.43 13.81
CA ARG A 149 -3.16 47.31 12.67
C ARG A 149 -4.19 48.43 12.56
N SER A 150 -5.47 48.14 12.77
CA SER A 150 -6.52 49.16 12.80
C SER A 150 -6.34 50.15 13.94
N ALA A 151 -5.85 49.71 15.11
CA ALA A 151 -5.59 50.60 16.25
C ALA A 151 -4.39 51.55 16.06
N HIS A 152 -3.43 51.20 15.19
CA HIS A 152 -2.29 52.07 14.84
C HIS A 152 -2.56 52.99 13.65
N SER A 153 -3.71 52.82 12.99
CA SER A 153 -4.17 53.70 11.93
C SER A 153 -5.00 54.82 12.55
N SER A 154 -4.36 55.69 13.34
CA SER A 154 -5.00 56.93 13.77
C SER A 154 -5.29 57.77 12.52
N PRO A 155 -6.52 58.28 12.33
CA PRO A 155 -6.85 59.13 11.20
C PRO A 155 -6.06 60.43 11.33
N ALA A 156 -5.10 60.66 10.44
CA ALA A 156 -4.58 62.01 10.22
C ALA A 156 -5.70 62.81 9.52
N SER A 157 -6.55 63.44 10.33
CA SER A 157 -7.63 64.33 9.91
C SER A 157 -7.27 65.76 10.33
N VAL A 158 -7.16 66.62 9.31
CA VAL A 158 -7.13 68.10 9.29
C VAL A 158 -5.92 68.79 9.92
#